data_AF-A0A2D5X2D2-F1
#
_entry.id   AF-A0A2D5X2D2-F1
#
_cell.length_a   1.000
_cell.length_b   1.000
_cell.length_c   1.000
_cell.angle_alpha   90.00
_cell.angle_beta   90.00
_cell.angle_gamma   90.00
#
_symmetry.space_group_name_H-M   'P 1'
#
loop_
_entity.id
_entity.type
_entity.pdbx_description
1 polymer ?
#
loop_
_entity_poly.entity_id
_entity_poly.type
_entity_poly.pdbx_seq_one_letter_code
_entity_poly.pdbx_strand_id
1 'polypeptide(L)'
;MNILFSVMTWLAPLGLLLVWQWSLWREHHTKVQFTDWLRADPFIGGLVLVQALIFLLPLGLWLILTIFIFATVISLLRNKQQRVEWNQRKGIRALALIFLISMHLVAGFLPASEPSGEDVWGTPIIEASDNAPAWPASEQKVWLLSDGVIVVETHMMTPGILNPWLAPWGVNKYSQVSGAKEARFQEAFALMDDWAGPNAFTLAEIHDGVIHDYDGQKLLYTHDDVMLDLLGMYPSGEMITIWNPTWGGEIHLLTIIKVGADPFVGNPGAQSYVVDWLNSN
;
A
#
# COMPACT_ATOMS: atom_id res chain seq x y z
N MET A 1 0.04 14.12 1.62
CA MET A 1 -1.38 14.41 1.99
C MET A 1 -1.51 15.02 3.40
N ASN A 2 -2.49 15.90 3.69
CA ASN A 2 -2.67 16.50 5.04
C ASN A 2 -3.26 15.47 6.03
N ILE A 3 -2.64 15.29 7.20
CA ILE A 3 -3.05 14.37 8.28
C ILE A 3 -4.55 14.47 8.59
N LEU A 4 -5.13 15.68 8.55
CA LEU A 4 -6.56 15.89 8.80
C LEU A 4 -7.45 15.13 7.80
N PHE A 5 -7.05 15.11 6.53
CA PHE A 5 -7.79 14.45 5.46
C PHE A 5 -7.71 12.93 5.59
N SER A 6 -6.54 12.40 5.96
CA SER A 6 -6.39 10.99 6.33
C SER A 6 -7.30 10.63 7.51
N VAL A 7 -7.33 11.44 8.59
CA VAL A 7 -8.19 11.20 9.75
C VAL A 7 -9.68 11.22 9.39
N MET A 8 -10.12 12.15 8.54
CA MET A 8 -11.54 12.22 8.10
C MET A 8 -11.95 10.99 7.29
N THR A 9 -11.09 10.53 6.39
CA THR A 9 -11.33 9.31 5.59
C THR A 9 -11.44 8.07 6.48
N TRP A 10 -10.74 8.09 7.61
CA TRP A 10 -10.70 6.99 8.57
C TRP A 10 -11.86 6.96 9.56
N LEU A 11 -12.36 8.12 9.95
CA LEU A 11 -13.54 8.22 10.81
C LEU A 11 -14.85 8.03 10.04
N ALA A 12 -14.85 8.22 8.71
CA ALA A 12 -16.04 8.01 7.89
C ALA A 12 -16.63 6.59 8.02
N PRO A 13 -15.85 5.49 7.89
CA PRO A 13 -16.37 4.13 8.14
C PRO A 13 -16.90 3.95 9.56
N LEU A 14 -16.21 4.49 10.57
CA LEU A 14 -16.62 4.39 11.98
C LEU A 14 -17.97 5.11 12.19
N GLY A 15 -18.08 6.35 11.72
CA GLY A 15 -19.30 7.15 11.82
C GLY A 15 -20.47 6.50 11.10
N LEU A 16 -20.26 5.97 9.90
CA LEU A 16 -21.31 5.31 9.13
C LEU A 16 -21.77 4.00 9.80
N LEU A 17 -20.84 3.17 10.28
CA LEU A 17 -21.18 1.95 11.02
C LEU A 17 -21.99 2.27 12.29
N LEU A 18 -21.57 3.31 13.03
CA LEU A 18 -22.27 3.76 14.23
C LEU A 18 -23.66 4.28 13.91
N VAL A 19 -23.80 5.19 12.94
CA VAL A 19 -25.08 5.81 12.58
C VAL A 19 -26.05 4.78 12.01
N TRP A 20 -25.59 3.95 11.07
CA TRP A 20 -26.42 2.95 10.42
C TRP A 20 -26.97 1.93 11.42
N GLN A 21 -26.10 1.34 12.24
CA GLN A 21 -26.54 0.34 13.21
C GLN A 21 -27.37 0.93 14.34
N TRP A 22 -27.02 2.13 14.82
CA TRP A 22 -27.82 2.83 15.81
C TRP A 22 -29.22 3.14 15.29
N SER A 23 -29.34 3.55 14.02
CA SER A 23 -30.64 3.80 13.38
C SER A 23 -31.49 2.54 13.33
N LEU A 24 -30.93 1.43 12.83
CA LEU A 24 -31.60 0.12 12.80
C LEU A 24 -32.05 -0.35 14.19
N TRP A 25 -31.20 -0.15 15.20
CA TRP A 25 -31.54 -0.55 16.56
C TRP A 25 -32.70 0.29 17.14
N ARG A 26 -32.66 1.60 16.92
CA ARG A 26 -33.69 2.55 17.38
C ARG A 26 -35.05 2.29 16.76
N GLU A 27 -35.12 1.84 15.52
CA GLU A 27 -36.38 1.47 14.84
C GLU A 27 -37.13 0.38 15.61
N HIS A 28 -36.39 -0.58 16.17
CA HIS A 28 -36.98 -1.67 16.95
C HIS A 28 -37.05 -1.37 18.46
N HIS A 29 -36.24 -0.44 18.97
CA HIS A 29 -36.08 -0.18 20.40
C HIS A 29 -36.02 1.33 20.71
N THR A 30 -37.17 1.99 20.66
CA THR A 30 -37.29 3.45 20.73
C THR A 30 -36.91 4.09 22.07
N LYS A 31 -36.90 3.33 23.18
CA LYS A 31 -36.63 3.83 24.54
C LYS A 31 -35.26 3.46 25.12
N VAL A 32 -34.39 2.86 24.31
CA VAL A 32 -33.14 2.25 24.78
C VAL A 32 -31.96 3.21 24.57
N GLN A 33 -30.99 3.21 25.49
CA GLN A 33 -29.83 4.10 25.43
C GLN A 33 -28.75 3.56 24.47
N PHE A 34 -27.87 4.44 23.98
CA PHE A 34 -26.77 4.05 23.08
C PHE A 34 -25.80 3.03 23.69
N THR A 35 -25.54 3.12 24.99
CA THR A 35 -24.69 2.19 25.72
C THR A 35 -25.26 0.77 25.77
N ASP A 36 -26.58 0.65 25.75
CA ASP A 36 -27.24 -0.66 25.77
C ASP A 36 -27.14 -1.33 24.40
N TRP A 37 -27.16 -0.55 23.32
CA TRP A 37 -26.90 -1.04 21.96
C TRP A 37 -25.46 -1.58 21.80
N LEU A 38 -24.45 -0.84 22.27
CA LEU A 38 -23.04 -1.28 22.25
C LEU A 38 -22.83 -2.60 23.01
N ARG A 39 -23.58 -2.81 24.10
CA ARG A 39 -23.55 -4.05 24.88
C ARG A 39 -24.36 -5.18 24.26
N ALA A 40 -25.35 -4.85 23.43
CA ALA A 40 -26.27 -5.83 22.84
C ALA A 40 -25.59 -6.73 21.80
N ASP A 41 -24.56 -6.25 21.08
CA ASP A 41 -23.72 -7.07 20.20
C ASP A 41 -22.22 -6.83 20.46
N PRO A 42 -21.59 -7.66 21.32
CA PRO A 42 -20.15 -7.56 21.59
C PRO A 42 -19.27 -7.66 20.33
N PHE A 43 -19.74 -8.32 19.26
CA PHE A 43 -18.99 -8.41 18.01
C PHE A 43 -18.86 -7.05 17.33
N ILE A 44 -19.97 -6.32 17.24
CA ILE A 44 -19.96 -4.98 16.66
C ILE A 44 -19.20 -4.03 17.56
N GLY A 45 -19.44 -4.08 18.88
CA GLY A 45 -18.68 -3.28 19.84
C GLY A 45 -17.17 -3.49 19.71
N GLY A 46 -16.74 -4.74 19.52
CA GLY A 46 -15.35 -5.08 19.22
C GLY A 46 -14.86 -4.49 17.90
N LEU A 47 -15.61 -4.64 16.81
CA LEU A 47 -15.24 -4.05 15.50
C LEU A 47 -15.11 -2.53 15.58
N VAL A 48 -16.05 -1.84 16.24
CA VAL A 48 -16.03 -0.39 16.45
C VAL A 48 -14.78 0.03 17.25
N LEU A 49 -14.46 -0.71 18.32
CA LEU A 49 -13.29 -0.42 19.15
C LEU A 49 -11.99 -0.61 18.37
N VAL A 50 -11.83 -1.73 17.68
CA VAL A 50 -10.60 -2.03 16.93
C VAL A 50 -10.46 -1.06 15.74
N GLN A 51 -11.56 -0.69 15.08
CA GLN A 51 -11.58 0.37 14.07
C GLN A 51 -11.16 1.73 14.64
N ALA A 52 -11.57 2.08 15.85
CA ALA A 52 -11.13 3.33 16.49
C ALA A 52 -9.62 3.34 16.79
N LEU A 53 -9.01 2.15 16.95
CA LEU A 53 -7.59 1.97 17.26
C LEU A 53 -6.72 1.60 16.05
N ILE A 54 -7.28 1.62 14.86
CA ILE A 54 -6.65 1.11 13.66
C ILE A 54 -5.33 1.80 13.27
N PHE A 55 -5.14 3.07 13.65
CA PHE A 55 -3.88 3.78 13.46
C PHE A 55 -2.72 3.14 14.26
N LEU A 56 -3.02 2.39 15.32
CA LEU A 56 -2.07 1.62 16.13
C LEU A 56 -1.86 0.19 15.64
N LEU A 57 -2.57 -0.26 14.60
CA LEU A 57 -2.51 -1.64 14.16
C LEU A 57 -1.59 -1.76 12.94
N PRO A 58 -0.47 -2.50 13.02
CA PRO A 58 0.36 -2.71 11.84
C PRO A 58 -0.47 -3.42 10.75
N LEU A 59 -0.41 -2.93 9.50
CA LEU A 59 -1.28 -3.33 8.37
C LEU A 59 -2.76 -2.92 8.49
N GLY A 60 -3.13 -2.12 9.49
CA GLY A 60 -4.45 -1.52 9.64
C GLY A 60 -5.61 -2.51 9.51
N LEU A 61 -6.52 -2.26 8.56
CA LEU A 61 -7.72 -3.04 8.32
C LEU A 61 -7.41 -4.51 8.04
N TRP A 62 -6.34 -4.79 7.30
CA TRP A 62 -6.00 -6.16 6.91
C TRP A 62 -5.72 -7.03 8.13
N LEU A 63 -5.00 -6.48 9.12
CA LEU A 63 -4.78 -7.18 10.38
C LEU A 63 -6.09 -7.32 11.20
N ILE A 64 -6.95 -6.29 11.22
CA ILE A 64 -8.27 -6.38 11.86
C ILE A 64 -9.05 -7.56 11.28
N LEU A 65 -9.18 -7.63 9.96
CA LEU A 65 -9.95 -8.66 9.29
C LEU A 65 -9.38 -10.06 9.57
N THR A 66 -8.06 -10.22 9.50
CA THR A 66 -7.39 -11.49 9.80
C THR A 66 -7.68 -11.93 11.24
N ILE A 67 -7.41 -11.07 12.23
CA ILE A 67 -7.66 -11.37 13.64
C ILE A 67 -9.15 -11.66 13.87
N PHE A 68 -10.04 -10.87 13.26
CA PHE A 68 -11.48 -11.02 13.38
C PHE A 68 -11.96 -12.38 12.85
N ILE A 69 -11.48 -12.80 11.69
CA ILE A 69 -11.82 -14.11 11.10
C ILE A 69 -11.38 -15.23 12.04
N PHE A 70 -10.12 -15.23 12.50
CA PHE A 70 -9.62 -16.26 13.42
C PHE A 70 -10.37 -16.27 14.76
N ALA A 71 -10.57 -15.11 15.37
CA ALA A 71 -11.31 -14.99 16.62
C ALA A 71 -12.75 -15.49 16.49
N THR A 72 -13.40 -15.18 15.37
CA THR A 72 -14.76 -15.65 15.06
C THR A 72 -14.79 -17.17 14.91
N VAL A 73 -13.89 -17.75 14.11
CA VAL A 73 -13.81 -19.21 13.92
C VAL A 73 -13.57 -19.92 15.26
N ILE A 74 -12.62 -19.45 16.07
CA ILE A 74 -12.32 -20.03 17.39
C ILE A 74 -13.54 -19.93 18.31
N SER A 75 -14.20 -18.77 18.35
CA SER A 75 -15.40 -18.55 19.17
C SER A 75 -16.55 -19.49 18.77
N LEU A 76 -16.80 -19.62 17.47
CA LEU A 76 -17.82 -20.49 16.92
C LEU A 76 -17.54 -21.97 17.20
N LEU A 77 -16.27 -22.40 17.20
CA LEU A 77 -15.90 -23.78 17.54
C LEU A 77 -16.11 -24.06 19.05
N ARG A 78 -15.70 -23.14 19.92
CA ARG A 78 -15.69 -23.35 21.37
C ARG A 78 -17.04 -23.18 22.04
N ASN A 79 -17.87 -22.23 21.57
CA ASN A 79 -19.07 -21.83 22.31
C ASN A 79 -20.37 -22.09 21.52
N LYS A 80 -21.26 -22.93 22.08
CA LYS A 80 -22.57 -23.23 21.47
C LYS A 80 -23.48 -22.01 21.40
N GLN A 81 -23.45 -21.16 22.43
CA GLN A 81 -24.28 -19.95 22.49
C GLN A 81 -23.90 -18.98 21.37
N GLN A 82 -22.61 -18.85 21.08
CA GLN A 82 -22.09 -18.00 20.02
C GLN A 82 -22.56 -18.45 18.64
N ARG A 83 -22.71 -19.77 18.41
CA ARG A 83 -23.28 -20.29 17.15
C ARG A 83 -24.74 -19.89 16.96
N VAL A 84 -25.53 -19.92 18.04
CA VAL A 84 -26.93 -19.50 18.00
C VAL A 84 -27.04 -18.01 17.70
N GLU A 85 -26.29 -17.18 18.42
CA GLU A 85 -26.26 -15.72 18.21
C GLU A 85 -25.76 -15.35 16.81
N TRP A 86 -24.73 -16.03 16.31
CA TRP A 86 -24.23 -15.84 14.97
C TRP A 86 -25.29 -16.13 13.92
N ASN A 87 -26.02 -17.24 14.05
CA ASN A 87 -27.11 -17.57 13.12
C ASN A 87 -28.25 -16.54 13.15
N GLN A 88 -28.55 -15.96 14.31
CA GLN A 88 -29.58 -14.93 14.44
C GLN A 88 -29.16 -13.58 13.82
N ARG A 89 -27.85 -13.26 13.83
CA ARG A 89 -27.35 -11.92 13.49
C ARG A 89 -26.38 -11.85 12.31
N LYS A 90 -26.16 -12.97 11.61
CA LYS A 90 -25.23 -13.07 10.47
C LYS A 90 -25.45 -11.99 9.39
N GLY A 91 -26.71 -11.61 9.13
CA GLY A 91 -27.04 -10.59 8.12
C GLY A 91 -26.48 -9.22 8.49
N ILE A 92 -26.78 -8.74 9.70
CA ILE A 92 -26.32 -7.43 10.19
C ILE A 92 -24.79 -7.40 10.31
N ARG A 93 -24.18 -8.49 10.79
CA ARG A 93 -22.72 -8.60 10.92
C ARG A 93 -22.01 -8.63 9.57
N ALA A 94 -22.53 -9.39 8.60
CA ALA A 94 -22.00 -9.43 7.24
C ALA A 94 -22.07 -8.04 6.59
N LEU A 95 -23.20 -7.36 6.72
CA LEU A 95 -23.38 -6.03 6.16
C LEU A 95 -22.45 -4.99 6.81
N ALA A 96 -22.23 -5.07 8.13
CA ALA A 96 -21.23 -4.24 8.80
C ALA A 96 -19.81 -4.45 8.25
N LEU A 97 -19.41 -5.71 8.01
CA LEU A 97 -18.11 -6.01 7.40
C LEU A 97 -18.02 -5.52 5.96
N ILE A 98 -19.08 -5.67 5.17
CA ILE A 98 -19.13 -5.17 3.79
C ILE A 98 -18.95 -3.65 3.77
N PHE A 99 -19.68 -2.91 4.62
CA PHE A 99 -19.52 -1.46 4.72
C PHE A 99 -18.11 -1.07 5.15
N LEU A 100 -17.56 -1.76 6.15
CA LEU A 100 -16.21 -1.51 6.64
C LEU A 100 -15.18 -1.69 5.52
N ILE A 101 -15.20 -2.84 4.84
CA ILE A 101 -14.26 -3.16 3.74
C ILE A 101 -14.43 -2.16 2.60
N SER A 102 -15.67 -1.94 2.14
CA SER A 102 -15.95 -1.07 0.99
C SER A 102 -15.43 0.34 1.21
N MET A 103 -15.60 0.90 2.41
CA MET A 103 -15.14 2.27 2.69
C MET A 103 -13.61 2.39 2.68
N HIS A 104 -12.89 1.40 3.22
CA HIS A 104 -11.42 1.43 3.15
C HIS A 104 -10.89 1.17 1.75
N LEU A 105 -11.58 0.36 0.94
CA LEU A 105 -11.25 0.22 -0.47
C LEU A 105 -11.50 1.54 -1.23
N VAL A 106 -12.60 2.23 -0.95
CA VAL A 106 -12.90 3.55 -1.54
C VAL A 106 -11.85 4.59 -1.15
N ALA A 107 -11.28 4.52 0.06
CA ALA A 107 -10.15 5.35 0.48
C ALA A 107 -8.90 5.17 -0.41
N GLY A 108 -8.81 4.07 -1.16
CA GLY A 108 -7.78 3.87 -2.17
C GLY A 108 -7.91 4.79 -3.38
N PHE A 109 -9.04 5.45 -3.60
CA PHE A 109 -9.22 6.46 -4.66
C PHE A 109 -8.88 7.88 -4.20
N LEU A 110 -8.41 8.06 -2.96
CA LEU A 110 -7.88 9.35 -2.57
C LEU A 110 -6.69 9.69 -3.46
N PRO A 111 -6.59 10.93 -3.98
CA PRO A 111 -5.46 11.31 -4.81
C PRO A 111 -4.17 11.18 -3.99
N ALA A 112 -3.17 10.50 -4.58
CA ALA A 112 -1.83 10.50 -4.03
C ALA A 112 -1.23 11.92 -4.13
N SER A 113 -0.25 12.21 -3.28
CA SER A 113 0.56 13.41 -3.45
C SER A 113 1.41 13.29 -4.71
N GLU A 114 1.73 14.44 -5.29
CA GLU A 114 2.50 14.48 -6.53
C GLU A 114 3.99 14.21 -6.23
N PRO A 115 4.65 13.32 -6.98
CA PRO A 115 6.09 13.15 -6.92
C PRO A 115 6.80 14.46 -7.28
N SER A 116 7.71 14.93 -6.43
CA SER A 116 8.44 16.19 -6.65
C SER A 116 9.83 15.97 -7.23
N GLY A 117 10.42 14.80 -7.06
CA GLY A 117 11.82 14.52 -7.38
C GLY A 117 12.79 15.38 -6.59
N GLU A 118 14.07 15.26 -6.91
CA GLU A 118 15.13 16.15 -6.45
C GLU A 118 15.37 17.27 -7.48
N ASP A 119 15.66 18.48 -7.00
CA ASP A 119 15.96 19.65 -7.86
C ASP A 119 17.08 19.36 -8.88
N VAL A 120 18.05 18.52 -8.50
CA VAL A 120 19.22 18.16 -9.33
C VAL A 120 18.89 17.21 -10.48
N TRP A 121 17.74 16.51 -10.44
CA TRP A 121 17.33 15.58 -11.51
C TRP A 121 16.71 16.29 -12.71
N GLY A 122 16.36 17.57 -12.56
CA GLY A 122 15.75 18.38 -13.62
C GLY A 122 14.30 18.01 -13.89
N THR A 123 13.84 18.24 -15.13
CA THR A 123 12.45 18.00 -15.53
C THR A 123 12.18 16.52 -15.81
N PRO A 124 11.05 15.95 -15.35
CA PRO A 124 10.68 14.59 -15.67
C PRO A 124 10.48 14.42 -17.19
N ILE A 125 10.81 13.24 -17.70
CA ILE A 125 10.49 12.84 -19.07
C ILE A 125 9.04 12.36 -19.16
N ILE A 126 8.57 11.66 -18.13
CA ILE A 126 7.16 11.29 -17.97
C ILE A 126 6.64 12.05 -16.75
N GLU A 127 5.73 12.99 -16.99
CA GLU A 127 5.05 13.76 -15.94
C GLU A 127 3.76 13.09 -15.44
N ALA A 128 3.10 12.32 -16.31
CA ALA A 128 1.90 11.55 -16.01
C ALA A 128 2.03 10.18 -16.67
N SER A 129 2.11 9.14 -15.85
CA SER A 129 2.23 7.75 -16.29
C SER A 129 0.89 7.23 -16.83
N ASP A 130 0.93 6.61 -18.02
CA ASP A 130 -0.23 5.92 -18.59
C ASP A 130 -0.50 4.59 -17.87
N ASN A 131 0.52 4.04 -17.22
CA ASN A 131 0.46 2.77 -16.48
C ASN A 131 0.21 2.94 -14.97
N ALA A 132 0.00 4.18 -14.50
CA ALA A 132 -0.40 4.44 -13.13
C ALA A 132 -1.82 3.88 -12.89
N PRO A 133 -2.00 2.88 -12.00
CA PRO A 133 -3.33 2.35 -11.74
C PRO A 133 -4.25 3.41 -11.14
N ALA A 134 -5.51 3.41 -11.61
CA ALA A 134 -6.57 4.21 -10.99
C ALA A 134 -6.90 3.75 -9.55
N TRP A 135 -6.56 2.50 -9.21
CA TRP A 135 -6.73 1.95 -7.87
C TRP A 135 -5.64 0.90 -7.53
N PRO A 136 -4.98 0.99 -6.36
CA PRO A 136 -4.98 2.18 -5.51
C PRO A 136 -4.42 3.37 -6.29
N ALA A 137 -4.96 4.56 -6.04
CA ALA A 137 -4.54 5.78 -6.69
C ALA A 137 -3.03 5.97 -6.50
N SER A 138 -2.36 6.17 -7.62
CA SER A 138 -0.92 6.39 -7.66
C SER A 138 -0.58 7.45 -8.68
N GLU A 139 0.45 8.22 -8.38
CA GLU A 139 1.07 9.17 -9.29
C GLU A 139 2.53 8.73 -9.49
N GLN A 140 3.01 8.81 -10.72
CA GLN A 140 4.36 8.39 -11.08
C GLN A 140 5.00 9.40 -12.02
N LYS A 141 6.26 9.72 -11.72
CA LYS A 141 7.13 10.50 -12.59
C LYS A 141 8.42 9.76 -12.88
N VAL A 142 8.97 9.98 -14.07
CA VAL A 142 10.20 9.31 -14.54
C VAL A 142 11.20 10.35 -15.00
N TRP A 143 12.44 10.21 -14.55
CA TRP A 143 13.59 11.02 -14.94
C TRP A 143 14.66 10.13 -15.58
N LEU A 144 15.32 10.64 -16.61
CA LEU A 144 16.57 10.08 -17.13
C LEU A 144 17.69 11.06 -16.79
N LEU A 145 18.61 10.60 -15.95
CA LEU A 145 19.75 11.38 -15.54
C LEU A 145 20.83 11.38 -16.62
N SER A 146 21.73 12.37 -16.55
CA SER A 146 22.80 12.55 -17.54
C SER A 146 23.79 11.39 -17.63
N ASP A 147 23.88 10.56 -16.59
CA ASP A 147 24.70 9.36 -16.52
C ASP A 147 24.00 8.10 -17.07
N GLY A 148 22.79 8.24 -17.63
CA GLY A 148 22.01 7.15 -18.20
C GLY A 148 21.20 6.36 -17.16
N VAL A 149 21.13 6.83 -15.91
CA VAL A 149 20.31 6.23 -14.86
C VAL A 149 18.86 6.68 -15.01
N ILE A 150 17.93 5.73 -14.93
CA ILE A 150 16.51 6.04 -14.85
C ILE A 150 16.07 6.04 -13.40
N VAL A 151 15.41 7.12 -13.01
CA VAL A 151 14.81 7.28 -11.68
C VAL A 151 13.30 7.38 -11.86
N VAL A 152 12.57 6.58 -11.11
CA VAL A 152 11.11 6.55 -11.10
C VAL A 152 10.66 6.79 -9.67
N GLU A 153 9.93 7.88 -9.46
CA GLU A 153 9.29 8.17 -8.17
C GLU A 153 7.81 7.86 -8.31
N THR A 154 7.28 7.05 -7.39
CA THR A 154 5.87 6.68 -7.36
C THR A 154 5.30 6.94 -5.99
N HIS A 155 4.26 7.76 -5.92
CA HIS A 155 3.46 7.94 -4.72
C HIS A 155 2.19 7.12 -4.88
N MET A 156 1.84 6.35 -3.84
CA MET A 156 0.70 5.43 -3.92
C MET A 156 -0.06 5.39 -2.60
N MET A 157 -1.38 5.40 -2.70
CA MET A 157 -2.25 5.17 -1.54
C MET A 157 -2.29 3.70 -1.14
N THR A 158 -2.37 3.42 0.16
CA THR A 158 -2.41 2.08 0.73
C THR A 158 -3.75 1.86 1.44
N PRO A 159 -4.75 1.32 0.73
CA PRO A 159 -6.12 1.19 1.24
C PRO A 159 -6.14 0.37 2.54
N GLY A 160 -6.72 0.95 3.58
CA GLY A 160 -6.85 0.28 4.88
C GLY A 160 -5.59 0.26 5.74
N ILE A 161 -4.48 0.89 5.34
CA ILE A 161 -3.27 0.99 6.16
C ILE A 161 -3.03 2.48 6.50
N LEU A 162 -2.54 2.77 7.71
CA LEU A 162 -2.33 4.15 8.18
C LEU A 162 -0.94 4.46 8.71
N ASN A 163 -0.40 3.49 9.43
CA ASN A 163 0.90 3.61 10.03
C ASN A 163 1.96 3.01 9.11
N PRO A 164 3.21 3.48 9.23
CA PRO A 164 4.28 3.05 8.37
C PRO A 164 4.82 1.65 8.67
N TRP A 165 4.53 1.07 9.84
CA TRP A 165 5.35 0.00 10.42
C TRP A 165 5.52 -1.26 9.57
N LEU A 166 4.44 -1.79 8.99
CA LEU A 166 4.49 -2.97 8.13
C LEU A 166 3.94 -2.69 6.72
N ALA A 167 3.62 -1.42 6.42
CA ALA A 167 3.09 -1.05 5.12
C ALA A 167 4.03 -1.45 3.96
N PRO A 168 5.36 -1.19 4.02
CA PRO A 168 6.27 -1.56 2.93
C PRO A 168 6.24 -3.04 2.58
N TRP A 169 6.19 -3.92 3.57
CA TRP A 169 6.17 -5.36 3.38
C TRP A 169 4.89 -5.83 2.69
N GLY A 170 3.74 -5.35 3.17
CA GLY A 170 2.45 -5.70 2.58
C GLY A 170 2.30 -5.19 1.15
N VAL A 171 2.75 -3.96 0.90
CA VAL A 171 2.68 -3.35 -0.42
C VAL A 171 3.67 -3.98 -1.40
N ASN A 172 4.90 -4.28 -0.97
CA ASN A 172 5.86 -5.01 -1.80
C ASN A 172 5.27 -6.34 -2.29
N LYS A 173 4.68 -7.13 -1.38
CA LYS A 173 4.00 -8.39 -1.76
C LYS A 173 2.83 -8.18 -2.70
N TYR A 174 2.01 -7.16 -2.47
CA TYR A 174 0.94 -6.82 -3.41
C TYR A 174 1.48 -6.44 -4.79
N SER A 175 2.55 -5.65 -4.86
CA SER A 175 3.16 -5.18 -6.10
C SER A 175 3.76 -6.33 -6.93
N GLN A 176 4.33 -7.34 -6.26
CA GLN A 176 4.82 -8.56 -6.90
C GLN A 176 3.67 -9.38 -7.50
N VAL A 177 2.59 -9.61 -6.72
CA VAL A 177 1.47 -10.45 -7.16
C VAL A 177 0.60 -9.78 -8.23
N SER A 178 0.43 -8.46 -8.16
CA SER A 178 -0.36 -7.70 -9.14
C SER A 178 0.35 -7.48 -10.47
N GLY A 179 1.67 -7.72 -10.54
CA GLY A 179 2.48 -7.34 -11.70
C GLY A 179 2.74 -5.84 -11.82
N ALA A 180 2.31 -5.02 -10.85
CA ALA A 180 2.49 -3.58 -10.86
C ALA A 180 3.97 -3.18 -10.91
N LYS A 181 4.84 -3.95 -10.25
CA LYS A 181 6.30 -3.74 -10.30
C LYS A 181 6.84 -3.83 -11.73
N GLU A 182 6.44 -4.87 -12.45
CA GLU A 182 6.84 -5.13 -13.83
C GLU A 182 6.29 -4.06 -14.79
N ALA A 183 5.01 -3.70 -14.65
CA ALA A 183 4.37 -2.70 -15.51
C ALA A 183 5.04 -1.31 -15.42
N ARG A 184 5.42 -0.88 -14.20
CA ARG A 184 6.14 0.38 -13.98
C ARG A 184 7.55 0.33 -14.57
N PHE A 185 8.23 -0.80 -14.41
CA PHE A 185 9.53 -1.03 -15.02
C PHE A 185 9.46 -0.96 -16.55
N GLN A 186 8.49 -1.63 -17.19
CA GLN A 186 8.31 -1.63 -18.64
C GLN A 186 8.03 -0.23 -19.21
N GLU A 187 7.28 0.61 -18.49
CA GLU A 187 7.06 2.00 -18.89
C GLU A 187 8.33 2.83 -18.83
N ALA A 188 9.06 2.74 -17.72
CA ALA A 188 10.32 3.45 -17.53
C ALA A 188 11.37 3.00 -18.56
N PHE A 189 11.41 1.70 -18.86
CA PHE A 189 12.35 1.12 -19.82
C PHE A 189 11.96 1.38 -21.28
N ALA A 190 10.67 1.61 -21.58
CA ALA A 190 10.24 2.03 -22.92
C ALA A 190 10.92 3.34 -23.38
N LEU A 191 11.45 4.13 -22.44
CA LEU A 191 12.25 5.32 -22.72
C LEU A 191 13.69 5.02 -23.15
N MET A 192 14.22 3.82 -22.88
CA MET A 192 15.62 3.47 -23.12
C MET A 192 15.92 2.91 -24.51
N ASP A 193 14.96 2.30 -25.24
CA ASP A 193 15.33 1.75 -26.56
C ASP A 193 14.23 1.47 -27.61
N ASP A 194 14.61 1.74 -28.86
CA ASP A 194 13.81 1.66 -30.10
C ASP A 194 13.79 0.25 -30.74
N TRP A 195 14.65 -0.71 -30.32
CA TRP A 195 14.85 -1.97 -31.08
C TRP A 195 14.26 -3.25 -30.46
N ALA A 196 14.13 -3.36 -29.14
CA ALA A 196 13.68 -4.60 -28.48
C ALA A 196 12.22 -4.55 -27.99
N GLY A 197 11.65 -3.35 -27.83
CA GLY A 197 10.32 -3.13 -27.28
C GLY A 197 10.23 -3.41 -25.76
N PRO A 198 9.22 -2.88 -25.06
CA PRO A 198 9.14 -2.92 -23.60
C PRO A 198 8.93 -4.34 -23.02
N ASN A 199 8.39 -5.27 -23.82
CA ASN A 199 8.11 -6.64 -23.38
C ASN A 199 9.32 -7.59 -23.51
N ALA A 200 10.47 -7.09 -23.96
CA ALA A 200 11.68 -7.89 -24.11
C ALA A 200 12.46 -8.04 -22.79
N PHE A 201 11.98 -7.46 -21.69
CA PHE A 201 12.67 -7.48 -20.41
C PHE A 201 11.76 -8.04 -19.33
N THR A 202 12.37 -8.73 -18.35
CA THR A 202 11.70 -9.25 -17.15
C THR A 202 12.58 -9.02 -15.93
N LEU A 203 11.97 -8.90 -14.76
CA LEU A 203 12.70 -8.75 -13.51
C LEU A 203 12.95 -10.11 -12.84
N ALA A 204 14.18 -10.34 -12.40
CA ALA A 204 14.56 -11.49 -11.59
C ALA A 204 15.06 -11.03 -10.22
N GLU A 205 14.44 -11.55 -9.16
CA GLU A 205 14.69 -11.08 -7.81
C GLU A 205 16.05 -11.55 -7.26
N ILE A 206 16.86 -10.62 -6.76
CA ILE A 206 18.09 -10.89 -5.99
C ILE A 206 17.78 -10.77 -4.49
N HIS A 207 17.14 -9.67 -4.08
CA HIS A 207 16.75 -9.40 -2.69
C HIS A 207 15.26 -9.04 -2.58
N ASP A 208 14.52 -9.87 -1.83
CA ASP A 208 13.09 -9.75 -1.57
C ASP A 208 12.79 -9.00 -0.26
N GLY A 209 13.09 -7.70 -0.23
CA GLY A 209 12.70 -6.84 0.88
C GLY A 209 13.63 -6.98 2.09
N VAL A 210 14.83 -6.42 1.99
CA VAL A 210 15.79 -6.34 3.09
C VAL A 210 15.77 -4.91 3.66
N ILE A 211 16.11 -4.74 4.93
CA ILE A 211 16.24 -3.41 5.54
C ILE A 211 17.65 -2.89 5.30
N HIS A 212 17.78 -1.75 4.64
CA HIS A 212 19.05 -1.05 4.42
C HIS A 212 19.05 0.31 5.12
N ASP A 213 20.25 0.76 5.50
CA ASP A 213 20.45 2.00 6.25
C ASP A 213 20.89 3.14 5.32
N TYR A 214 19.98 4.07 5.06
CA TYR A 214 20.19 5.26 4.25
C TYR A 214 20.49 6.46 5.15
N ASP A 215 21.72 6.55 5.63
CA ASP A 215 22.21 7.63 6.50
C ASP A 215 21.39 7.84 7.78
N GLY A 216 21.09 6.74 8.48
CA GLY A 216 20.30 6.71 9.71
C GLY A 216 18.82 6.41 9.47
N GLN A 217 18.34 6.42 8.23
CA GLN A 217 16.99 6.01 7.87
C GLN A 217 16.95 4.55 7.41
N LYS A 218 16.30 3.69 8.20
CA LYS A 218 16.17 2.26 7.89
C LYS A 218 14.92 2.01 7.06
N LEU A 219 15.11 1.73 5.78
CA LEU A 219 14.03 1.53 4.82
C LEU A 219 14.08 0.12 4.21
N LEU A 220 12.92 -0.35 3.77
CA LEU A 220 12.83 -1.59 3.01
C LEU A 220 13.37 -1.32 1.60
N TYR A 221 14.26 -2.17 1.10
CA TYR A 221 14.74 -2.16 -0.27
C TYR A 221 14.53 -3.51 -0.94
N THR A 222 14.24 -3.50 -2.23
CA THR A 222 14.25 -4.67 -3.11
C THR A 222 15.28 -4.46 -4.20
N HIS A 223 15.90 -5.55 -4.66
CA HIS A 223 16.93 -5.53 -5.69
C HIS A 223 16.68 -6.65 -6.68
N ASP A 224 16.60 -6.30 -7.95
CA ASP A 224 16.28 -7.19 -9.04
C ASP A 224 17.29 -7.02 -10.18
N ASP A 225 17.61 -8.13 -10.83
CA ASP A 225 18.27 -8.13 -12.13
C ASP A 225 17.25 -7.84 -13.24
N VAL A 226 17.66 -7.02 -14.19
CA VAL A 226 16.92 -6.78 -15.44
C VAL A 226 17.38 -7.81 -16.46
N MET A 227 16.53 -8.80 -16.74
CA MET A 227 16.81 -9.88 -17.68
C MET A 227 16.25 -9.56 -19.06
N LEU A 228 17.13 -9.50 -20.06
CA LEU A 228 16.73 -9.44 -21.46
C LEU A 228 16.26 -10.82 -21.91
N ASP A 229 15.04 -10.93 -22.41
CA ASP A 229 14.40 -12.14 -22.96
C ASP A 229 14.46 -12.15 -24.50
N LEU A 230 15.65 -11.91 -25.04
CA LEU A 230 15.91 -11.95 -26.48
C LEU A 230 16.99 -12.99 -26.75
N LEU A 231 16.57 -14.19 -27.18
CA LEU A 231 17.43 -15.35 -27.46
C LEU A 231 18.06 -16.01 -26.21
N GLY A 232 17.40 -15.89 -25.07
CA GLY A 232 17.81 -16.43 -23.76
C GLY A 232 17.79 -15.33 -22.70
N MET A 233 17.63 -15.69 -21.42
CA MET A 233 17.63 -14.74 -20.31
C MET A 233 19.06 -14.34 -19.96
N TYR A 234 19.44 -13.10 -20.25
CA TYR A 234 20.76 -12.55 -19.90
C TYR A 234 20.61 -11.31 -19.01
N PRO A 235 21.40 -11.19 -17.93
CA PRO A 235 21.40 -9.98 -17.10
C PRO A 235 21.93 -8.82 -17.91
N SER A 236 21.14 -7.75 -17.98
CA SER A 236 21.39 -6.56 -18.79
C SER A 236 21.48 -5.27 -17.97
N GLY A 237 21.11 -5.34 -16.70
CA GLY A 237 21.16 -4.24 -15.74
C GLY A 237 20.57 -4.66 -14.41
N GLU A 238 20.41 -3.69 -13.51
CA GLU A 238 19.81 -3.92 -12.20
C GLU A 238 18.78 -2.83 -11.90
N MET A 239 17.82 -3.19 -11.06
CA MET A 239 16.79 -2.31 -10.54
C MET A 239 16.75 -2.39 -9.02
N ILE A 240 16.74 -1.23 -8.37
CA ILE A 240 16.60 -1.10 -6.91
C ILE A 240 15.34 -0.29 -6.62
N THR A 241 14.48 -0.80 -5.75
CA THR A 241 13.28 -0.09 -5.29
C THR A 241 13.30 0.09 -3.78
N ILE A 242 13.14 1.34 -3.34
CA ILE A 242 13.12 1.75 -1.94
C ILE A 242 11.68 2.09 -1.58
N TRP A 243 11.25 1.67 -0.39
CA TRP A 243 9.88 1.82 0.08
C TRP A 243 9.86 2.72 1.32
N ASN A 244 9.43 3.97 1.15
CA ASN A 244 9.32 4.96 2.22
C ASN A 244 7.84 5.18 2.62
N PRO A 245 7.37 4.54 3.70
CA PRO A 245 6.00 4.68 4.14
C PRO A 245 5.78 5.95 4.96
N THR A 246 4.64 6.62 4.75
CA THR A 246 4.26 7.81 5.51
C THR A 246 3.07 7.53 6.43
N TRP A 247 2.86 8.42 7.40
CA TRP A 247 1.61 8.44 8.15
C TRP A 247 0.46 8.93 7.27
N GLY A 248 -0.71 8.32 7.42
CA GLY A 248 -1.90 8.69 6.64
C GLY A 248 -2.21 7.73 5.51
N GLY A 249 -1.41 6.67 5.35
CA GLY A 249 -1.69 5.59 4.42
C GLY A 249 -1.14 5.80 3.01
N GLU A 250 -0.11 6.63 2.85
CA GLU A 250 0.57 6.85 1.59
C GLU A 250 1.98 6.24 1.66
N ILE A 251 2.45 5.64 0.57
CA ILE A 251 3.80 5.08 0.45
C ILE A 251 4.48 5.67 -0.77
N HIS A 252 5.71 6.16 -0.57
CA HIS A 252 6.53 6.70 -1.63
C HIS A 252 7.57 5.65 -2.01
N LEU A 253 7.68 5.38 -3.31
CA LEU A 253 8.63 4.44 -3.86
C LEU A 253 9.63 5.20 -4.71
N LEU A 254 10.90 4.91 -4.50
CA LEU A 254 11.97 5.34 -5.39
C LEU A 254 12.55 4.11 -6.08
N THR A 255 12.38 4.03 -7.39
CA THR A 255 12.94 2.95 -8.22
C THR A 255 14.05 3.51 -9.10
N ILE A 256 15.20 2.87 -9.06
CA ILE A 256 16.41 3.29 -9.76
C ILE A 256 16.83 2.13 -10.65
N ILE A 257 16.90 2.39 -11.95
CA ILE A 257 17.22 1.41 -12.98
C ILE A 257 18.51 1.85 -13.65
N LYS A 258 19.46 0.92 -13.76
CA LYS A 258 20.73 1.18 -14.44
C LYS A 258 21.14 -0.03 -15.27
N VAL A 259 21.39 0.21 -16.55
CA VAL A 259 21.79 -0.78 -17.55
C VAL A 259 23.31 -0.94 -17.55
N GLY A 260 23.79 -2.16 -17.80
CA GLY A 260 25.21 -2.49 -17.90
C GLY A 260 25.64 -3.58 -16.91
N ALA A 261 26.92 -3.96 -16.99
CA ALA A 261 27.49 -4.92 -16.05
C ALA A 261 27.77 -4.26 -14.70
N ASP A 262 27.35 -4.89 -13.61
CA ASP A 262 27.61 -4.48 -12.23
C ASP A 262 27.28 -3.00 -11.92
N PRO A 263 26.08 -2.51 -12.30
CA PRO A 263 25.75 -1.08 -12.34
C PRO A 263 25.86 -0.37 -10.98
N PHE A 264 25.65 -1.08 -9.86
CA PHE A 264 25.65 -0.52 -8.50
C PHE A 264 26.88 -0.89 -7.65
N VAL A 265 27.94 -1.49 -8.20
CA VAL A 265 29.14 -1.87 -7.41
C VAL A 265 29.80 -0.69 -6.70
N GLY A 266 29.80 0.51 -7.32
CA GLY A 266 30.32 1.73 -6.70
C GLY A 266 29.32 2.48 -5.80
N ASN A 267 28.06 2.04 -5.76
CA ASN A 267 26.98 2.69 -5.02
C ASN A 267 25.94 1.65 -4.55
N PRO A 268 26.31 0.76 -3.60
CA PRO A 268 25.42 -0.33 -3.16
C PRO A 268 24.09 0.22 -2.63
N GLY A 269 22.99 -0.45 -2.98
CA GLY A 269 21.65 0.01 -2.58
C GLY A 269 21.22 1.33 -3.23
N ALA A 270 21.96 1.80 -4.24
CA ALA A 270 21.80 3.11 -4.87
C ALA A 270 21.87 4.29 -3.87
N GLN A 271 22.68 4.13 -2.81
CA GLN A 271 22.77 5.03 -1.65
C GLN A 271 22.70 6.52 -1.99
N SER A 272 23.53 7.00 -2.93
CA SER A 272 23.60 8.44 -3.23
C SER A 272 22.25 9.02 -3.68
N TYR A 273 21.57 8.37 -4.62
CA TYR A 273 20.28 8.83 -5.14
C TYR A 273 19.19 8.79 -4.07
N VAL A 274 19.22 7.77 -3.21
CA VAL A 274 18.25 7.62 -2.13
C VAL A 274 18.45 8.67 -1.05
N VAL A 275 19.69 8.93 -0.65
CA VAL A 275 20.00 9.96 0.36
C VAL A 275 19.62 11.34 -0.16
N ASP A 276 19.91 11.65 -1.42
CA ASP A 276 19.50 12.91 -2.04
C ASP A 276 17.96 13.05 -1.99
N TRP A 277 17.23 12.03 -2.46
CA TRP A 277 15.77 11.98 -2.44
C TRP A 277 15.13 12.09 -1.05
N LEU A 278 15.77 11.52 -0.02
CA LEU A 278 15.30 11.62 1.36
C LEU A 278 15.57 13.00 1.97
N ASN A 279 16.48 13.79 1.41
CA ASN A 279 16.79 15.15 1.86
C ASN A 279 15.88 16.21 1.23
N SER A 280 15.28 15.94 0.07
CA SER A 280 14.28 16.82 -0.57
C SER A 280 12.85 16.67 -0.04
N ASN A 281 12.55 15.57 0.66
CA ASN A 281 11.21 15.21 1.14
C ASN A 281 11.06 15.33 2.66
#